data_AF-A0A438DRC8-F1
#
_entry.id   AF-A0A438DRC8-F1
#
_cell.length_a   1.000
_cell.length_b   1.000
_cell.length_c   1.000
_cell.angle_alpha   90.00
_cell.angle_beta   90.00
_cell.angle_gamma   90.00
#
_symmetry.space_group_name_H-M   'P 1'
#
loop_
_entity.id
_entity.type
_entity.pdbx_description
1 polymer ?
#
loop_
_entity_poly.entity_id
_entity_poly.type
_entity_poly.pdbx_seq_one_letter_code
_entity_poly.pdbx_strand_id
1 'polypeptide(L)'
;MGSLPKTLPHTSSDSGQRPARNQILGLIVASLLKLQHLRDFYELWPHKFQYKTNGVTQRRWIVVSNPSLCALISKWLGTEAWIRDIDLLIGLQEFAADADLHQEWKMVRKVNKMRLAEYIEAMSGVKVSLDAMFDVQIKRIHEYKRQLLNILSIIHRYDCIKNMEKTQRRKVVPRVCIVGGKAAPGYEVAKKIIKLCHAVAEKINNDADVGDLLKLVKGIYVWACILTCVLSNLSPRIGLSPPKQKQK
;
A
#
# COMPACT_ATOMS: atom_id res chain seq x y z
N MET A 1 -29.72 10.74 53.44
CA MET A 1 -28.67 11.77 53.46
C MET A 1 -27.34 11.09 53.72
N GLY A 2 -26.36 11.25 52.83
CA GLY A 2 -25.05 10.63 52.96
C GLY A 2 -24.29 10.79 51.64
N SER A 3 -23.51 11.87 51.56
CA SER A 3 -22.83 12.43 50.40
C SER A 3 -21.76 11.52 49.78
N LEU A 4 -21.75 11.44 48.45
CA LEU A 4 -20.66 10.93 47.61
C LEU A 4 -19.34 11.70 47.85
N PRO A 5 -18.18 11.02 47.91
CA PRO A 5 -16.91 11.68 47.68
C PRO A 5 -16.72 11.89 46.16
N LYS A 6 -16.70 13.17 45.77
CA LYS A 6 -16.13 13.63 44.50
C LYS A 6 -14.61 13.43 44.57
N THR A 7 -14.04 12.55 43.76
CA THR A 7 -12.68 12.67 43.17
C THR A 7 -12.39 11.45 42.31
N LEU A 8 -12.24 11.66 41.00
CA LEU A 8 -11.65 10.71 40.07
C LEU A 8 -10.14 10.66 40.33
N PRO A 9 -9.48 9.49 40.32
CA PRO A 9 -8.02 9.47 40.27
C PRO A 9 -7.58 9.93 38.87
N HIS A 10 -6.85 11.05 38.85
CA HIS A 10 -6.06 11.48 37.70
C HIS A 10 -5.07 10.36 37.35
N THR A 11 -5.30 9.69 36.21
CA THR A 11 -4.25 8.90 35.56
C THR A 11 -3.41 9.87 34.73
N SER A 12 -2.29 10.27 35.29
CA SER A 12 -1.24 11.02 34.61
C SER A 12 -0.47 10.09 33.67
N SER A 13 -0.76 10.21 32.37
CA SER A 13 0.22 10.06 31.29
C SER A 13 -0.39 10.57 29.99
N ASP A 14 -0.85 11.82 30.02
CA ASP A 14 -1.08 12.59 28.80
C ASP A 14 0.29 13.11 28.34
N SER A 15 1.09 12.23 27.72
CA SER A 15 2.19 12.69 26.89
C SER A 15 1.55 13.29 25.64
N GLY A 16 1.46 14.62 25.59
CA GLY A 16 0.91 15.44 24.52
C GLY A 16 1.65 15.32 23.17
N GLN A 17 1.91 14.11 22.72
CA GLN A 17 2.40 13.78 21.39
C GLN A 17 1.19 13.38 20.56
N ARG A 18 0.88 14.16 19.52
CA ARG A 18 -0.13 13.77 18.53
C ARG A 18 0.21 12.35 18.08
N PRO A 19 -0.71 11.39 18.19
CA PRO A 19 -0.43 10.02 17.79
C PRO A 19 0.01 10.04 16.33
N ALA A 20 1.21 9.52 16.05
CA ALA A 20 1.71 9.41 14.70
C ALA A 20 0.63 8.76 13.83
N ARG A 21 0.46 9.21 12.58
CA ARG A 21 -0.66 8.84 11.68
C ARG A 21 -0.93 7.31 11.59
N ASN A 22 0.05 6.49 11.94
CA ASN A 22 -0.02 5.02 12.01
C ASN A 22 -0.76 4.46 13.24
N GLN A 23 -0.83 5.17 14.37
CA GLN A 23 -1.57 4.73 15.57
C GLN A 23 -3.10 4.90 15.42
N ILE A 24 -3.54 5.78 14.52
CA ILE A 24 -4.95 6.13 14.30
C ILE A 24 -5.77 4.91 13.87
N LEU A 25 -5.22 4.01 13.04
CA LEU A 25 -5.96 2.83 12.59
C LEU A 25 -6.15 1.81 13.73
N GLY A 26 -5.11 1.63 14.56
CA GLY A 26 -5.19 0.78 15.75
C GLY A 26 -6.23 1.30 16.73
N LEU A 27 -6.28 2.62 16.92
CA LEU A 27 -7.28 3.29 17.74
C LEU A 27 -8.70 3.14 17.17
N ILE A 28 -8.91 3.31 15.86
CA ILE A 28 -10.23 3.13 15.25
C ILE A 28 -10.73 1.69 15.42
N VAL A 29 -9.89 0.70 15.12
CA VAL A 29 -10.27 -0.72 15.27
C VAL A 29 -10.53 -1.07 16.73
N ALA A 30 -9.66 -0.62 17.64
CA ALA A 30 -9.85 -0.83 19.08
C ALA A 30 -11.14 -0.18 19.59
N SER A 31 -11.45 1.05 19.15
CA SER A 31 -12.69 1.74 19.51
C SER A 31 -13.93 1.03 18.97
N LEU A 32 -13.90 0.48 17.75
CA LEU A 32 -15.01 -0.31 17.20
C LEU A 32 -15.24 -1.61 17.97
N LEU A 33 -14.16 -2.27 18.42
CA LEU A 33 -14.26 -3.46 19.26
C LEU A 33 -14.88 -3.12 20.62
N LYS A 34 -14.38 -2.06 21.28
CA LYS A 34 -14.87 -1.60 22.59
C LYS A 34 -16.32 -1.13 22.56
N LEU A 35 -16.73 -0.44 21.48
CA LEU A 35 -18.03 0.25 21.46
C LEU A 35 -19.14 -0.54 20.77
N GLN A 36 -18.83 -1.50 19.89
CA GLN A 36 -19.85 -2.17 19.08
C GLN A 36 -19.90 -3.69 19.23
N HIS A 37 -18.77 -4.35 19.47
CA HIS A 37 -18.71 -5.83 19.42
C HIS A 37 -18.54 -6.46 20.79
N LEU A 38 -17.77 -5.82 21.67
CA LEU A 38 -17.40 -6.34 22.99
C LEU A 38 -17.68 -5.32 24.09
N ARG A 39 -18.76 -4.54 23.93
CA ARG A 39 -19.11 -3.47 24.86
C ARG A 39 -19.31 -3.96 26.29
N ASP A 40 -20.11 -5.00 26.47
CA ASP A 40 -20.41 -5.55 27.80
C ASP A 40 -19.13 -6.05 28.50
N PHE A 41 -18.23 -6.68 27.75
CA PHE A 41 -16.92 -7.11 28.25
C PHE A 41 -15.98 -5.94 28.58
N TYR A 42 -16.07 -4.85 27.81
CA TYR A 42 -15.29 -3.63 28.08
C TYR A 42 -15.78 -2.92 29.33
N GLU A 43 -17.10 -2.88 29.56
CA GLU A 43 -17.68 -2.31 30.77
C GLU A 43 -17.28 -3.13 32.02
N LEU A 44 -17.22 -4.46 31.91
CA LEU A 44 -16.79 -5.34 33.01
C LEU A 44 -15.29 -5.31 33.31
N TRP A 45 -14.43 -5.31 32.27
CA TRP A 45 -12.97 -5.40 32.44
C TRP A 45 -12.21 -4.44 31.49
N PRO A 46 -12.32 -3.11 31.69
CA PRO A 46 -11.76 -2.14 30.75
C PRO A 46 -10.23 -2.23 30.63
N HIS A 47 -9.55 -2.54 31.75
CA HIS A 47 -8.09 -2.65 31.82
C HIS A 47 -7.51 -3.82 31.00
N LYS A 48 -8.33 -4.81 30.62
CA LYS A 48 -7.88 -5.93 29.77
C LYS A 48 -7.81 -5.57 28.28
N PHE A 49 -8.43 -4.47 27.86
CA PHE A 49 -8.46 -4.07 26.46
C PHE A 49 -7.25 -3.22 26.10
N GLN A 50 -6.27 -3.86 25.46
CA GLN A 50 -5.08 -3.22 24.92
C GLN A 50 -5.18 -3.10 23.39
N TYR A 51 -4.51 -2.11 22.81
CA TYR A 51 -4.29 -2.05 21.37
C TYR A 51 -2.80 -2.09 21.08
N LYS A 52 -2.41 -2.89 20.09
CA LYS A 52 -1.04 -2.95 19.58
C LYS A 52 -1.11 -2.78 18.07
N THR A 53 -0.49 -1.73 17.56
CA THR A 53 -0.47 -1.46 16.12
C THR A 53 0.44 -2.47 15.44
N ASN A 54 0.00 -3.01 14.30
CA ASN A 54 0.81 -3.96 13.53
C ASN A 54 2.07 -3.29 12.99
N GLY A 55 3.20 -3.99 13.09
CA GLY A 55 4.48 -3.62 12.48
C GLY A 55 4.90 -4.61 11.39
N VAL A 56 5.89 -4.21 10.59
CA VAL A 56 6.59 -5.09 9.65
C VAL A 56 8.09 -5.01 9.91
N THR A 57 8.82 -6.12 9.78
CA THR A 57 10.27 -6.12 10.03
C THR A 57 11.05 -5.52 8.86
N GLN A 58 11.82 -4.47 9.13
CA GLN A 58 12.70 -3.79 8.19
C GLN A 58 13.77 -4.72 7.59
N ARG A 59 14.21 -5.74 8.33
CA ARG A 59 15.19 -6.73 7.84
C ARG A 59 14.68 -7.43 6.58
N ARG A 60 13.43 -7.87 6.58
CA ARG A 60 12.85 -8.55 5.41
C ARG A 60 12.37 -7.56 4.35
N TRP A 61 11.75 -6.47 4.78
CA TRP A 61 11.02 -5.56 3.89
C TRP A 61 11.88 -4.44 3.30
N ILE A 62 13.10 -4.22 3.78
CA ILE A 62 14.07 -3.29 3.20
C ILE A 62 15.40 -3.98 2.92
N VAL A 63 16.03 -4.59 3.93
CA VAL A 63 17.41 -5.11 3.80
C VAL A 63 17.50 -6.24 2.77
N VAL A 64 16.67 -7.28 2.93
CA VAL A 64 16.66 -8.44 2.01
C VAL A 64 15.98 -8.09 0.68
N SER A 65 14.90 -7.31 0.72
CA SER A 65 14.07 -7.02 -0.46
C SER A 65 14.66 -5.98 -1.40
N ASN A 66 15.42 -5.03 -0.87
CA ASN A 66 16.01 -3.91 -1.61
C ASN A 66 17.39 -3.54 -1.06
N PRO A 67 18.41 -4.39 -1.31
CA PRO A 67 19.77 -4.14 -0.85
C PRO A 67 20.33 -2.79 -1.32
N SER A 68 19.97 -2.34 -2.53
CA SER A 68 20.38 -1.05 -3.08
C SER A 68 19.83 0.13 -2.27
N LEU A 69 18.57 0.06 -1.82
CA LEU A 69 18.00 1.07 -0.93
C LEU A 69 18.58 0.98 0.48
N CYS A 70 18.85 -0.22 0.98
CA CYS A 70 19.52 -0.43 2.26
C CYS A 70 20.90 0.25 2.30
N ALA A 71 21.70 0.05 1.26
CA ALA A 71 23.00 0.69 1.10
C ALA A 71 22.87 2.22 1.02
N LEU A 72 21.89 2.72 0.26
CA LEU A 72 21.62 4.16 0.15
C LEU A 72 21.29 4.78 1.51
N ILE A 73 20.34 4.19 2.24
CA ILE A 73 19.93 4.69 3.56
C ILE A 73 21.13 4.70 4.52
N SER A 74 21.90 3.62 4.54
CA SER A 74 23.05 3.49 5.44
C SER A 74 24.17 4.48 5.11
N LYS A 75 24.37 4.78 3.82
CA LYS A 75 25.31 5.81 3.36
C LYS A 75 24.91 7.19 3.88
N TRP A 76 23.66 7.60 3.66
CA TRP A 76 23.19 8.95 4.02
C TRP A 76 23.01 9.15 5.52
N LEU A 77 22.72 8.09 6.28
CA LEU A 77 22.71 8.13 7.73
C LEU A 77 24.10 7.92 8.36
N GLY A 78 25.10 7.52 7.57
CA GLY A 78 26.45 7.18 8.05
C GLY A 78 26.52 5.94 8.96
N THR A 79 25.47 5.13 9.03
CA THR A 79 25.39 3.97 9.92
C THR A 79 24.38 2.92 9.42
N GLU A 80 24.60 1.66 9.77
CA GLU A 80 23.64 0.56 9.58
C GLU A 80 22.80 0.27 10.84
N ALA A 81 23.02 1.02 11.94
CA ALA A 81 22.30 0.82 13.20
C ALA A 81 20.78 0.93 13.05
N TRP A 82 20.30 1.66 12.04
CA TRP A 82 18.87 1.81 11.73
C TRP A 82 18.17 0.48 11.39
N ILE A 83 18.94 -0.54 10.95
CA ILE A 83 18.41 -1.89 10.69
C ILE A 83 17.87 -2.51 11.98
N ARG A 84 18.45 -2.17 13.14
CA ARG A 84 17.94 -2.58 14.46
C ARG A 84 16.99 -1.53 15.03
N ASP A 85 17.32 -0.26 14.87
CA ASP A 85 16.57 0.87 15.42
C ASP A 85 15.95 1.75 14.32
N ILE A 86 14.69 1.46 13.98
CA ILE A 86 14.02 2.09 12.83
C ILE A 86 13.83 3.61 12.99
N ASP A 87 13.86 4.12 14.22
CA ASP A 87 13.59 5.54 14.49
C ASP A 87 14.73 6.43 13.98
N LEU A 88 15.93 5.88 13.80
CA LEU A 88 17.05 6.57 13.16
C LEU A 88 16.76 7.00 11.71
N LEU A 89 15.76 6.41 11.04
CA LEU A 89 15.33 6.86 9.72
C LEU A 89 14.81 8.31 9.70
N ILE A 90 14.45 8.87 10.86
CA ILE A 90 14.04 10.28 10.97
C ILE A 90 15.17 11.22 10.51
N GLY A 91 16.43 10.85 10.71
CA GLY A 91 17.59 11.64 10.26
C GLY A 91 17.62 11.89 8.75
N LEU A 92 16.98 11.04 7.93
CA LEU A 92 16.86 11.28 6.49
C LEU A 92 16.07 12.55 6.14
N GLN A 93 15.29 13.10 7.07
CA GLN A 93 14.53 14.34 6.86
C GLN A 93 15.46 15.53 6.62
N GLU A 94 16.67 15.53 7.21
CA GLU A 94 17.66 16.60 7.03
C GLU A 94 18.10 16.72 5.56
N PHE A 95 18.11 15.60 4.84
CA PHE A 95 18.50 15.51 3.43
C PHE A 95 17.28 15.56 2.48
N ALA A 96 16.08 15.86 2.97
CA ALA A 96 14.86 15.78 2.17
C ALA A 96 14.86 16.73 0.95
N ALA A 97 15.60 17.84 1.01
CA ALA A 97 15.75 18.79 -0.10
C ALA A 97 17.03 18.60 -0.92
N ASP A 98 17.86 17.61 -0.56
CA ASP A 98 19.15 17.36 -1.20
C ASP A 98 18.97 16.74 -2.60
N ALA A 99 19.54 17.39 -3.61
CA ALA A 99 19.40 16.98 -5.01
C ALA A 99 20.17 15.68 -5.32
N ASP A 100 21.30 15.43 -4.65
CA ASP A 100 22.13 14.24 -4.86
C ASP A 100 21.42 13.02 -4.29
N LEU A 101 20.82 13.14 -3.10
CA LEU A 101 19.97 12.08 -2.54
C LEU A 101 18.82 11.75 -3.49
N HIS A 102 18.17 12.76 -4.08
CA HIS A 102 17.07 12.54 -5.02
C HIS A 102 17.52 11.81 -6.28
N GLN A 103 18.70 12.13 -6.81
CA GLN A 103 19.27 11.44 -7.98
C GLN A 103 19.60 9.99 -7.66
N GLU A 104 20.30 9.72 -6.57
CA GLU A 104 20.64 8.36 -6.13
C GLU A 104 19.38 7.54 -5.86
N TRP A 105 18.37 8.13 -5.22
CA TRP A 105 17.09 7.48 -4.95
C TRP A 105 16.34 7.13 -6.23
N LYS A 106 16.33 8.03 -7.22
CA LYS A 106 15.75 7.78 -8.55
C LYS A 106 16.46 6.63 -9.25
N MET A 107 17.79 6.57 -9.16
CA MET A 107 18.58 5.49 -9.76
C MET A 107 18.26 4.14 -9.11
N VAL A 108 18.23 4.07 -7.78
CA VAL A 108 17.83 2.86 -7.04
C VAL A 108 16.42 2.41 -7.47
N ARG A 109 15.48 3.34 -7.61
CA ARG A 109 14.13 3.02 -8.11
C ARG A 109 14.16 2.50 -9.54
N LYS A 110 14.95 3.09 -10.44
CA LYS A 110 15.06 2.65 -11.84
C LYS A 110 15.61 1.24 -11.95
N VAL A 111 16.72 0.94 -11.26
CA VAL A 111 17.32 -0.42 -11.22
C VAL A 111 16.31 -1.45 -10.76
N ASN A 112 15.53 -1.10 -9.75
CA ASN A 112 14.55 -2.03 -9.24
C ASN A 112 13.33 -2.20 -10.16
N LYS A 113 12.90 -1.14 -10.85
CA LYS A 113 11.89 -1.26 -11.92
C LYS A 113 12.37 -2.17 -13.04
N MET A 114 13.65 -2.12 -13.41
CA MET A 114 14.24 -3.03 -14.39
C MET A 114 14.09 -4.48 -13.98
N ARG A 115 14.52 -4.81 -12.74
CA ARG A 115 14.36 -6.17 -12.18
C ARG A 115 12.90 -6.64 -12.17
N LEU A 116 11.98 -5.73 -11.86
CA LEU A 116 10.55 -6.04 -11.87
C LEU A 116 10.02 -6.25 -13.30
N ALA A 117 10.44 -5.43 -14.26
CA ALA A 117 10.04 -5.57 -15.65
C ALA A 117 10.53 -6.91 -16.25
N GLU A 118 11.79 -7.27 -16.00
CA GLU A 118 12.38 -8.56 -16.38
C GLU A 118 11.58 -9.73 -15.78
N TYR A 119 11.24 -9.62 -14.48
CA TYR A 119 10.42 -10.63 -13.82
C TYR A 119 9.01 -10.74 -14.40
N ILE A 120 8.36 -9.61 -14.71
CA ILE A 120 7.03 -9.59 -15.34
C ILE A 120 7.08 -10.25 -16.71
N GLU A 121 8.09 -9.92 -17.52
CA GLU A 121 8.29 -10.50 -18.84
C GLU A 121 8.51 -12.01 -18.76
N ALA A 122 9.40 -12.48 -17.87
CA ALA A 122 9.65 -13.91 -17.67
C ALA A 122 8.41 -14.69 -17.23
N MET A 123 7.56 -14.10 -16.39
CA MET A 123 6.41 -14.81 -15.80
C MET A 123 5.12 -14.71 -16.63
N SER A 124 4.96 -13.66 -17.42
CA SER A 124 3.69 -13.36 -18.11
C SER A 124 3.83 -13.09 -19.61
N GLY A 125 5.07 -12.97 -20.12
CA GLY A 125 5.36 -12.58 -21.50
C GLY A 125 5.06 -11.11 -21.81
N VAL A 126 4.59 -10.32 -20.84
CA VAL A 126 4.22 -8.91 -21.05
C VAL A 126 5.45 -8.03 -20.86
N LYS A 127 5.84 -7.33 -21.92
CA LYS A 127 6.84 -6.25 -21.84
C LYS A 127 6.20 -4.98 -21.27
N VAL A 128 6.89 -4.33 -20.34
CA VAL A 128 6.42 -3.11 -19.67
C VAL A 128 7.49 -2.02 -19.72
N SER A 129 7.06 -0.78 -19.95
CA SER A 129 7.97 0.38 -19.97
C SER A 129 8.43 0.75 -18.56
N LEU A 130 9.73 1.05 -18.42
CA LEU A 130 10.35 1.46 -17.16
C LEU A 130 10.02 2.91 -16.78
N ASP A 131 9.76 3.75 -17.79
CA ASP A 131 9.43 5.16 -17.63
C ASP A 131 7.97 5.35 -17.21
N ALA A 132 7.14 4.33 -17.39
CA ALA A 132 5.78 4.30 -16.88
C ALA A 132 5.75 4.28 -15.35
N MET A 133 4.66 4.79 -14.79
CA MET A 133 4.40 4.72 -13.36
C MET A 133 3.84 3.34 -12.98
N PHE A 134 4.48 2.67 -12.02
CA PHE A 134 4.06 1.35 -11.54
C PHE A 134 3.02 1.51 -10.43
N ASP A 135 1.78 1.13 -10.73
CA ASP A 135 0.60 1.22 -9.87
C ASP A 135 0.21 -0.17 -9.37
N VAL A 136 0.43 -0.44 -8.08
CA VAL A 136 0.52 -1.81 -7.56
C VAL A 136 -0.52 -2.06 -6.47
N GLN A 137 -1.50 -2.91 -6.76
CA GLN A 137 -2.49 -3.38 -5.80
C GLN A 137 -2.34 -4.87 -5.51
N ILE A 138 -1.61 -5.16 -4.43
CA ILE A 138 -1.27 -6.52 -4.03
C ILE A 138 -1.85 -6.82 -2.65
N LYS A 139 -2.82 -7.74 -2.59
CA LYS A 139 -3.46 -8.21 -1.36
C LYS A 139 -4.40 -9.37 -1.69
N ARG A 140 -4.87 -10.11 -0.67
CA ARG A 140 -5.96 -11.09 -0.85
C ARG A 140 -7.13 -10.47 -1.61
N ILE A 141 -7.65 -11.19 -2.61
CA ILE A 141 -8.74 -10.70 -3.43
C ILE A 141 -10.04 -10.82 -2.63
N HIS A 142 -10.67 -9.68 -2.37
CA HIS A 142 -11.89 -9.62 -1.58
C HIS A 142 -12.67 -8.34 -1.88
N GLU A 143 -14.00 -8.41 -1.87
CA GLU A 143 -14.88 -7.25 -2.12
C GLU A 143 -14.53 -6.03 -1.27
N TYR A 144 -14.31 -6.18 0.05
CA TYR A 144 -13.97 -5.06 0.93
C TYR A 144 -12.57 -4.46 0.66
N LYS A 145 -11.68 -5.21 0.00
CA LYS A 145 -10.35 -4.74 -0.45
C LYS A 145 -10.42 -3.95 -1.77
N ARG A 146 -11.59 -3.95 -2.41
CA ARG A 146 -12.00 -3.15 -3.58
C ARG A 146 -11.07 -3.25 -4.78
N GLN A 147 -10.54 -4.44 -5.10
CA GLN A 147 -9.90 -4.66 -6.40
C GLN A 147 -10.85 -4.40 -7.57
N LEU A 148 -12.15 -4.67 -7.38
CA LEU A 148 -13.18 -4.33 -8.35
C LEU A 148 -13.21 -2.82 -8.66
N LEU A 149 -13.12 -1.95 -7.65
CA LEU A 149 -13.07 -0.51 -7.88
C LEU A 149 -11.82 -0.09 -8.66
N ASN A 150 -10.67 -0.70 -8.36
CA ASN A 150 -9.45 -0.40 -9.08
C ASN A 150 -9.55 -0.81 -10.56
N ILE A 151 -10.05 -2.02 -10.85
CA ILE A 151 -10.19 -2.46 -12.25
C ILE A 151 -11.21 -1.61 -13.02
N LEU A 152 -12.30 -1.16 -12.39
CA LEU A 152 -13.24 -0.22 -13.01
C LEU A 152 -12.57 1.13 -13.33
N SER A 153 -11.70 1.63 -12.45
CA SER A 153 -10.91 2.84 -12.71
C SER A 153 -9.93 2.65 -13.87
N ILE A 154 -9.34 1.46 -14.01
CA ILE A 154 -8.45 1.11 -15.13
C ILE A 154 -9.24 1.06 -16.44
N ILE A 155 -10.44 0.47 -16.44
CA ILE A 155 -11.35 0.43 -17.61
C ILE A 155 -11.72 1.86 -18.03
N HIS A 156 -12.11 2.71 -17.07
CA HIS A 156 -12.42 4.11 -17.35
C HIS A 156 -11.22 4.85 -17.95
N ARG A 157 -10.00 4.66 -17.41
CA ARG A 157 -8.79 5.26 -17.98
C ARG A 157 -8.52 4.78 -19.40
N TYR A 158 -8.70 3.49 -19.65
CA TYR A 158 -8.57 2.91 -20.99
C TYR A 158 -9.54 3.57 -21.97
N ASP A 159 -10.82 3.69 -21.59
CA ASP A 159 -11.85 4.37 -22.40
C ASP A 159 -11.49 5.83 -22.68
N CYS A 160 -11.07 6.59 -21.66
CA CYS A 160 -10.61 7.97 -21.85
C CYS A 160 -9.43 8.06 -22.83
N ILE A 161 -8.44 7.16 -22.74
CA ILE A 161 -7.29 7.15 -23.66
C ILE A 161 -7.75 6.89 -25.09
N LYS A 162 -8.68 5.95 -25.29
CA LYS A 162 -9.23 5.63 -26.61
C LYS A 162 -9.98 6.81 -27.23
N ASN A 163 -10.73 7.55 -26.42
CA ASN A 163 -11.51 8.71 -26.85
C ASN A 163 -10.70 10.02 -26.92
N MET A 164 -9.42 10.03 -26.53
CA MET A 164 -8.52 11.18 -26.68
C MET A 164 -7.86 11.26 -28.06
N GLU A 165 -7.65 12.49 -28.52
CA GLU A 165 -6.82 12.75 -29.71
C GLU A 165 -5.35 12.36 -29.48
N LYS A 166 -4.66 11.97 -30.55
CA LYS A 166 -3.26 11.53 -30.50
C LYS A 166 -2.31 12.58 -29.89
N THR A 167 -2.59 13.86 -30.11
CA THR A 167 -1.83 15.00 -29.54
C THR A 167 -1.98 15.08 -28.02
N GLN A 168 -3.18 14.83 -27.51
CA GLN A 168 -3.50 14.85 -26.08
C GLN A 168 -2.95 13.63 -25.35
N ARG A 169 -2.89 12.47 -26.01
CA ARG A 169 -2.31 11.24 -25.46
C ARG A 169 -0.86 11.41 -25.00
N ARG A 170 -0.08 12.30 -25.64
CA ARG A 170 1.31 12.60 -25.24
C ARG A 170 1.45 13.21 -23.85
N LYS A 171 0.38 13.82 -23.33
CA LYS A 171 0.35 14.41 -21.97
C LYS A 171 -0.08 13.41 -20.89
N VAL A 172 -0.55 12.22 -21.29
CA VAL A 172 -0.96 11.18 -20.35
C VAL A 172 0.28 10.49 -19.79
N VAL A 173 0.37 10.44 -18.46
CA VAL A 173 1.44 9.70 -17.79
C VAL A 173 1.22 8.19 -18.02
N PRO A 174 2.18 7.48 -18.64
CA PRO A 174 2.07 6.05 -18.88
C PRO A 174 1.97 5.27 -17.57
N ARG A 175 1.19 4.19 -17.54
CA ARG A 175 0.99 3.39 -16.32
C ARG A 175 1.11 1.89 -16.57
N VAL A 176 1.81 1.23 -15.66
CA VAL A 176 1.83 -0.23 -15.53
C VAL A 176 1.05 -0.57 -14.27
N CYS A 177 -0.20 -0.99 -14.45
CA CYS A 177 -1.07 -1.41 -13.37
C CYS A 177 -0.81 -2.88 -13.06
N ILE A 178 -0.50 -3.20 -11.80
CA ILE A 178 -0.24 -4.56 -11.33
C ILE A 178 -1.29 -4.92 -10.30
N VAL A 179 -2.13 -5.91 -10.62
CA VAL A 179 -3.14 -6.43 -9.70
C VAL A 179 -2.83 -7.88 -9.40
N GLY A 180 -2.72 -8.21 -8.11
CA GLY A 180 -2.59 -9.61 -7.74
C GLY A 180 -2.88 -9.95 -6.30
N GLY A 181 -3.07 -11.25 -6.10
CA GLY A 181 -3.56 -11.83 -4.87
C GLY A 181 -4.19 -13.18 -5.12
N LYS A 182 -4.57 -13.86 -4.03
CA LYS A 182 -5.32 -15.11 -4.06
C LYS A 182 -6.74 -14.90 -3.55
N ALA A 183 -7.68 -15.64 -4.11
CA ALA A 183 -9.05 -15.78 -3.59
C ALA A 183 -9.17 -17.11 -2.85
N ALA A 184 -10.09 -17.19 -1.88
CA ALA A 184 -10.44 -18.47 -1.27
C ALA A 184 -11.15 -19.37 -2.30
N PRO A 185 -10.97 -20.71 -2.27
CA PRO A 185 -11.49 -21.61 -3.30
C PRO A 185 -13.00 -21.51 -3.54
N GLY A 186 -13.80 -21.39 -2.47
CA GLY A 186 -15.27 -21.26 -2.54
C GLY A 186 -15.78 -19.82 -2.70
N TYR A 187 -14.89 -18.83 -2.85
CA TYR A 187 -15.31 -17.43 -2.92
C TYR A 187 -15.50 -16.99 -4.38
N GLU A 188 -16.67 -17.35 -4.91
CA GLU A 188 -17.01 -17.21 -6.34
C GLU A 188 -16.93 -15.77 -6.86
N VAL A 189 -17.38 -14.78 -6.07
CA VAL A 189 -17.31 -13.36 -6.47
C VAL A 189 -15.85 -12.90 -6.64
N ALA A 190 -14.95 -13.28 -5.72
CA ALA A 190 -13.54 -12.94 -5.86
C ALA A 190 -12.90 -13.62 -7.08
N LYS A 191 -13.27 -14.86 -7.39
CA LYS A 191 -12.81 -15.55 -8.61
C LYS A 191 -13.32 -14.85 -9.88
N LYS A 192 -14.56 -14.36 -9.89
CA LYS A 192 -15.09 -13.52 -10.99
C LYS A 192 -14.33 -12.21 -11.13
N ILE A 193 -13.93 -11.56 -10.03
CA ILE A 193 -13.08 -10.35 -10.07
C ILE A 193 -11.71 -10.67 -10.68
N ILE A 194 -11.08 -11.80 -10.33
CA ILE A 194 -9.82 -12.24 -10.95
C ILE A 194 -10.01 -12.46 -12.45
N LYS A 195 -11.08 -13.17 -12.86
CA LYS A 195 -11.42 -13.39 -14.27
C LYS A 195 -11.60 -12.08 -15.03
N LEU A 196 -12.30 -11.11 -14.44
CA LEU A 196 -12.46 -9.76 -15.02
C LEU A 196 -11.10 -9.08 -15.22
N CYS A 197 -10.23 -9.10 -14.20
CA CYS A 197 -8.88 -8.52 -14.32
C CYS A 197 -8.09 -9.17 -15.46
N HIS A 198 -8.21 -10.49 -15.63
CA HIS A 198 -7.52 -11.21 -16.69
C HIS A 198 -8.02 -10.83 -18.08
N ALA A 199 -9.35 -10.76 -18.26
CA ALA A 199 -9.95 -10.39 -19.55
C ALA A 199 -9.63 -8.94 -19.93
N VAL A 200 -9.68 -8.01 -18.97
CA VAL A 200 -9.32 -6.61 -19.18
C VAL A 200 -7.82 -6.48 -19.50
N ALA A 201 -6.96 -7.24 -18.84
CA ALA A 201 -5.52 -7.23 -19.11
C ALA A 201 -5.21 -7.67 -20.55
N GLU A 202 -5.87 -8.72 -21.01
CA GLU A 202 -5.72 -9.21 -22.38
C GLU A 202 -6.21 -8.19 -23.41
N LYS A 203 -7.34 -7.52 -23.15
CA LYS A 203 -7.84 -6.47 -24.03
C LYS A 203 -6.89 -5.26 -24.11
N ILE A 204 -6.44 -4.76 -22.95
CA ILE A 204 -5.58 -3.56 -22.87
C ILE A 204 -4.21 -3.83 -23.48
N ASN A 205 -3.57 -4.95 -23.11
CA ASN A 205 -2.18 -5.20 -23.49
C ASN A 205 -2.01 -5.46 -24.99
N ASN A 206 -3.06 -5.92 -25.67
CA ASN A 206 -3.11 -6.19 -27.11
C ASN A 206 -3.69 -5.02 -27.93
N ASP A 207 -4.08 -3.90 -27.30
CA ASP A 207 -4.61 -2.73 -28.02
C ASP A 207 -3.48 -1.83 -28.53
N ALA A 208 -3.26 -1.85 -29.85
CA ALA A 208 -2.22 -1.07 -30.51
C ALA A 208 -2.41 0.45 -30.35
N ASP A 209 -3.65 0.94 -30.20
CA ASP A 209 -3.90 2.37 -30.03
C ASP A 209 -3.47 2.89 -28.65
N VAL A 210 -3.41 1.99 -27.66
CA VAL A 210 -3.00 2.28 -26.30
C VAL A 210 -1.50 2.06 -26.13
N GLY A 211 -0.95 1.00 -26.72
CA GLY A 211 0.48 0.71 -26.69
C GLY A 211 1.02 0.61 -25.26
N ASP A 212 2.01 1.45 -24.94
CA ASP A 212 2.65 1.50 -23.61
C ASP A 212 2.08 2.56 -22.67
N LEU A 213 1.07 3.32 -23.10
CA LEU A 213 0.40 4.30 -22.23
C LEU A 213 -0.32 3.63 -21.05
N LEU A 214 -0.80 2.41 -21.25
CA LEU A 214 -1.43 1.61 -20.21
C LEU A 214 -1.15 0.14 -20.43
N LYS A 215 -0.53 -0.50 -19.43
CA LYS A 215 -0.38 -1.95 -19.33
C LYS A 215 -1.05 -2.45 -18.06
N LEU A 216 -1.65 -3.64 -18.12
CA LEU A 216 -2.21 -4.32 -16.96
C LEU A 216 -1.58 -5.71 -16.81
N VAL A 217 -0.87 -5.92 -15.70
CA VAL A 217 -0.22 -7.18 -15.38
C VAL A 217 -1.10 -7.98 -14.42
N LYS A 218 -1.38 -9.23 -14.81
CA LYS A 218 -2.19 -10.18 -14.04
C LYS A 218 -1.30 -11.18 -13.29
N GLY A 219 -1.62 -11.43 -12.01
CA GLY A 219 -1.07 -12.56 -11.25
C GLY A 219 0.07 -12.22 -10.28
N ILE A 220 0.24 -13.03 -9.22
CA ILE A 220 1.38 -12.98 -8.29
C ILE A 220 1.78 -14.39 -7.88
N TYR A 221 3.07 -14.67 -7.99
CA TYR A 221 3.79 -15.64 -7.17
C TYR A 221 4.47 -14.88 -6.01
N VAL A 222 4.54 -15.52 -4.84
CA VAL A 222 4.87 -14.92 -3.53
C VAL A 222 6.18 -14.10 -3.51
N TRP A 223 7.15 -14.43 -4.37
CA TRP A 223 8.41 -13.70 -4.52
C TRP A 223 8.24 -12.29 -5.12
N ALA A 224 7.25 -12.13 -6.01
CA ALA A 224 6.95 -10.85 -6.66
C ALA A 224 6.49 -9.78 -5.66
N CYS A 225 5.83 -10.14 -4.56
CA CYS A 225 5.36 -9.21 -3.52
C CYS A 225 6.49 -8.45 -2.82
N ILE A 226 7.62 -9.13 -2.59
CA ILE A 226 8.77 -8.55 -1.89
C ILE A 226 9.47 -7.53 -2.78
N LEU A 227 9.60 -7.84 -4.08
CA LEU A 227 10.08 -6.89 -5.08
C LEU A 227 9.07 -5.75 -5.25
N THR A 228 7.81 -6.03 -5.59
CA THR A 228 6.82 -5.00 -5.94
C THR A 228 6.45 -4.01 -4.83
N CYS A 229 6.36 -4.43 -3.56
CA CYS A 229 5.98 -3.53 -2.46
C CYS A 229 6.99 -2.41 -2.18
N VAL A 230 8.27 -2.65 -2.48
CA VAL A 230 9.32 -1.63 -2.28
C VAL A 230 9.43 -0.69 -3.49
N LEU A 231 8.82 -1.08 -4.62
CA LEU A 231 9.09 -0.51 -5.95
C LEU A 231 7.91 0.21 -6.58
N SER A 232 6.73 0.06 -5.99
CA SER A 232 5.53 0.75 -6.43
C SER A 232 5.71 2.27 -6.29
N ASN A 233 5.49 3.00 -7.38
CA ASN A 233 5.33 4.45 -7.31
C ASN A 233 4.03 4.82 -6.58
N LEU A 234 2.99 4.00 -6.76
CA LEU A 234 1.71 4.13 -6.11
C LEU A 234 1.22 2.74 -5.65
N SER A 235 0.76 2.64 -4.41
CA SER A 235 0.12 1.42 -3.90
C SER A 235 -1.26 1.73 -3.30
N PRO A 236 -2.36 1.47 -4.05
CA PRO A 236 -3.70 1.79 -3.59
C PRO A 236 -4.12 1.04 -2.32
N ARG A 237 -4.40 1.80 -1.26
CA ARG A 237 -5.02 1.33 0.00
C ARG A 237 -6.49 1.72 0.08
N ILE A 238 -7.26 1.27 -0.92
CA ILE A 238 -8.69 1.57 -1.07
C ILE A 238 -9.58 0.55 -0.33
N GLY A 239 -9.28 0.20 0.92
CA GLY A 239 -10.24 -0.58 1.73
C GLY A 239 -11.53 0.20 1.97
N LEU A 240 -12.65 -0.47 2.23
CA LEU A 240 -13.83 0.21 2.76
C LEU A 240 -13.48 0.85 4.12
N SER A 241 -13.93 2.09 4.32
CA SER A 241 -13.87 2.74 5.62
C SER A 241 -14.86 2.06 6.57
N PRO A 242 -14.52 1.86 7.85
CA PRO A 242 -15.52 1.44 8.82
C PRO A 242 -16.63 2.51 8.91
N PRO A 243 -17.89 2.10 9.20
CA PRO A 243 -19.01 3.02 9.28
C PRO A 243 -18.75 4.09 10.35
N LYS A 244 -18.93 5.36 10.00
CA LYS A 244 -18.94 6.46 10.98
C LYS A 244 -20.25 6.37 11.77
N GLN A 245 -20.18 6.33 13.09
CA GLN A 245 -21.38 6.47 13.91
C GLN A 245 -21.96 7.87 13.70
N LYS A 246 -23.26 7.95 13.39
CA LYS A 246 -24.04 9.17 13.67
C LYS A 246 -24.12 9.26 15.19
N GLN A 247 -23.52 10.28 15.78
CA GLN A 247 -23.83 10.66 17.16
C GLN A 247 -25.34 10.89 17.21
N LYS A 248 -26.04 10.07 18.01
CA LYS A 248 -27.40 10.33 18.46
C LYS A 248 -27.31 10.85 19.88
#